data_AF-A0A7X8UU49-F1
#
_entry.id   AF-A0A7X8UU49-F1
#
_cell.length_a   1.000
_cell.length_b   1.000
_cell.length_c   1.000
_cell.angle_alpha   90.00
_cell.angle_beta   90.00
_cell.angle_gamma   90.00
#
_symmetry.space_group_name_H-M   'P 1'
#
loop_
_entity.id
_entity.type
_entity.pdbx_description
1 polymer ?
#
loop_
_entity_poly.entity_id
_entity_poly.type
_entity_poly.pdbx_seq_one_letter_code
_entity_poly.pdbx_strand_id
1 'polypeptide(L)'
;MAMKNGYRLTMVLVVLLGTILSASGQTLDIDPAYPRWFKYGDEYVALSGNGLWILIANPELGVVEHNDHARRWGANANRTALTAFCHTGLCPWERTGPGRANDGKPRFNLDRFNEAYWERAVEYVEDARKKGMPELMP
;
A
#
# COMPACT_ATOMS: atom_id res chain seq x y z
N MET A 1 9.24 -6.75 48.08
CA MET A 1 7.99 -6.55 47.31
C MET A 1 8.00 -5.10 46.80
N ALA A 2 7.55 -4.84 45.57
CA ALA A 2 7.54 -3.55 44.86
C ALA A 2 8.82 -3.12 44.12
N MET A 3 9.10 -3.74 42.96
CA MET A 3 9.96 -3.17 41.89
C MET A 3 9.82 -3.97 40.58
N LYS A 4 8.59 -4.16 40.08
CA LYS A 4 8.34 -4.78 38.75
C LYS A 4 7.25 -4.09 37.91
N ASN A 5 6.55 -3.08 38.46
CA ASN A 5 5.41 -2.46 37.79
C ASN A 5 5.74 -1.18 37.00
N GLY A 6 6.91 -0.56 37.22
CA GLY A 6 7.31 0.68 36.52
C GLY A 6 7.58 0.47 35.03
N TYR A 7 8.42 -0.53 34.69
CA TYR A 7 8.83 -0.79 33.30
C TYR A 7 7.66 -1.20 32.38
N ARG A 8 6.65 -1.90 32.90
CA ARG A 8 5.47 -2.29 32.13
C ARG A 8 4.58 -1.09 31.80
N LEU A 9 4.47 -0.12 32.71
CA LEU A 9 3.67 1.08 32.50
C LEU A 9 4.33 2.03 31.50
N THR A 10 5.65 2.19 31.54
CA THR A 10 6.41 3.01 30.59
C THR A 10 6.37 2.43 29.18
N MET A 11 6.46 1.10 29.02
CA MET A 11 6.41 0.46 27.70
C MET A 11 5.01 0.52 27.07
N VAL A 12 3.95 0.39 27.87
CA VAL A 12 2.56 0.57 27.42
C VAL A 12 2.29 2.02 27.00
N LEU A 13 2.84 3.00 27.72
CA LEU A 13 2.68 4.43 27.38
C LEU A 13 3.40 4.80 26.06
N VAL A 14 4.59 4.24 25.81
CA VAL A 14 5.35 4.47 24.57
C VAL A 14 4.66 3.81 23.37
N VAL A 15 4.09 2.61 23.54
CA VAL A 15 3.31 1.95 22.48
C VAL A 15 2.02 2.71 22.17
N LEU A 16 1.31 3.20 23.20
CA LEU A 16 0.08 4.01 23.01
C LEU A 16 0.36 5.38 22.38
N LEU A 17 1.43 6.08 22.78
CA LEU A 17 1.84 7.33 22.11
C LEU A 17 2.30 7.07 20.67
N GLY A 18 3.01 5.96 20.41
CA GLY A 18 3.41 5.57 19.06
C GLY A 18 2.22 5.34 18.13
N THR A 19 1.14 4.71 18.63
CA THR A 19 -0.08 4.51 17.85
C THR A 19 -0.90 5.79 17.64
N ILE A 20 -0.84 6.76 18.55
CA ILE A 20 -1.56 8.05 18.42
C ILE A 20 -0.79 9.00 17.48
N LEU A 21 0.55 8.92 17.43
CA LEU A 21 1.37 9.77 16.55
C LEU A 21 1.55 9.24 15.11
N SER A 22 1.18 7.99 14.82
CA SER A 22 1.37 7.40 13.48
C SER A 22 0.15 7.40 12.57
N ALA A 23 -1.02 7.87 13.01
CA ALA A 23 -2.20 8.03 12.16
C ALA A 23 -2.26 9.42 11.48
N SER A 24 -1.12 10.02 11.14
CA SER A 24 -1.05 11.35 10.54
C SER A 24 -1.33 11.37 9.03
N GLY A 25 -1.91 10.30 8.47
CA GLY A 25 -2.39 10.28 7.10
C GLY A 25 -3.79 10.87 7.05
N GLN A 26 -4.01 11.88 6.20
CA GLN A 26 -5.37 12.28 5.85
C GLN A 26 -6.10 11.03 5.32
N THR A 27 -7.26 10.74 5.88
CA THR A 27 -8.10 9.63 5.42
C THR A 27 -9.08 10.13 4.38
N LEU A 28 -9.34 9.28 3.38
CA LEU A 28 -10.46 9.48 2.46
C LEU A 28 -11.75 9.04 3.15
N ASP A 29 -12.72 9.94 3.27
CA ASP A 29 -14.00 9.69 3.94
C ASP A 29 -15.18 10.15 3.08
N ILE A 30 -16.40 9.74 3.44
CA ILE A 30 -17.65 10.17 2.82
C ILE A 30 -18.40 11.01 3.84
N ASP A 31 -18.76 12.24 3.48
CA ASP A 31 -19.59 13.09 4.33
C ASP A 31 -21.05 12.59 4.34
N PRO A 32 -21.62 12.24 5.50
CA PRO A 32 -23.02 11.81 5.58
C PRO A 32 -24.03 12.86 5.08
N ALA A 33 -23.72 14.16 5.21
CA ALA A 33 -24.56 15.25 4.71
C ALA A 33 -24.45 15.41 3.18
N TYR A 34 -23.32 15.01 2.60
CA TYR A 34 -23.03 15.09 1.17
C TYR A 34 -22.48 13.76 0.63
N PRO A 35 -23.28 12.67 0.62
CA PRO A 35 -22.79 11.30 0.43
C PRO A 35 -22.32 10.98 -1.00
N ARG A 36 -22.31 11.98 -1.89
CA ARG A 36 -21.79 11.88 -3.26
C ARG A 36 -20.39 12.49 -3.40
N TRP A 37 -19.81 12.99 -2.33
CA TRP A 37 -18.49 13.62 -2.31
C TRP A 37 -17.56 12.92 -1.34
N PHE A 38 -16.30 12.82 -1.74
CA PHE A 38 -15.24 12.40 -0.84
C PHE A 38 -14.69 13.60 -0.09
N LYS A 39 -14.25 13.38 1.14
CA LYS A 39 -13.39 14.28 1.89
C LYS A 39 -12.01 13.67 2.06
N TYR A 40 -10.98 14.50 1.93
CA TYR A 40 -9.60 14.13 2.28
C TYR A 40 -9.10 15.12 3.32
N GLY A 41 -9.14 14.72 4.58
CA GLY A 41 -9.13 15.68 5.70
C GLY A 41 -10.41 16.54 5.67
N ASP A 42 -10.26 17.87 5.70
CA ASP A 42 -11.39 18.80 5.74
C ASP A 42 -11.89 19.24 4.35
N GLU A 43 -11.15 18.93 3.28
CA GLU A 43 -11.44 19.36 1.91
C GLU A 43 -12.31 18.34 1.17
N TYR A 44 -13.30 18.82 0.40
CA TYR A 44 -14.00 17.97 -0.56
C TYR A 44 -13.13 17.74 -1.80
N VAL A 45 -12.99 16.49 -2.20
CA VAL A 45 -12.16 16.09 -3.34
C VAL A 45 -12.95 15.29 -4.36
N ALA A 46 -12.79 15.65 -5.63
CA ALA A 46 -13.12 14.77 -6.73
C ALA A 46 -11.90 13.91 -7.03
N LEU A 47 -12.06 12.59 -7.04
CA LEU A 47 -10.96 11.69 -7.39
C LEU A 47 -10.77 11.67 -8.90
N SER A 48 -9.63 12.18 -9.34
CA SER A 48 -9.12 12.09 -10.71
C SER A 48 -7.97 11.10 -10.68
N GLY A 49 -8.25 9.88 -11.14
CA GLY A 49 -7.31 8.76 -11.03
C GLY A 49 -6.43 8.58 -12.26
N ASN A 50 -5.21 8.11 -12.05
CA ASN A 50 -4.47 7.31 -13.03
C ASN A 50 -4.37 5.87 -12.50
N GLY A 51 -3.90 4.93 -13.32
CA GLY A 51 -3.65 3.58 -12.82
C GLY A 51 -2.96 2.68 -13.82
N LEU A 52 -2.03 1.89 -13.31
CA LEU A 52 -1.35 0.85 -14.08
C LEU A 52 -1.40 -0.47 -13.32
N TRP A 53 -2.15 -1.41 -13.88
CA TRP A 53 -2.49 -2.69 -13.25
C TRP A 53 -1.29 -3.55 -12.87
N ILE A 54 -0.22 -3.50 -13.67
CA ILE A 54 0.95 -4.37 -13.52
C ILE A 54 2.11 -3.70 -12.77
N LEU A 55 1.91 -2.49 -12.22
CA LEU A 55 2.99 -1.64 -11.73
C LEU A 55 3.88 -2.36 -10.71
N ILE A 56 3.28 -2.99 -9.69
CA ILE A 56 4.04 -3.67 -8.64
C ILE A 56 4.72 -4.93 -9.18
N ALA A 57 4.01 -5.70 -9.99
CA ALA A 57 4.48 -6.98 -10.52
C ALA A 57 5.58 -6.83 -11.59
N ASN A 58 5.67 -5.72 -12.30
CA ASN A 58 6.64 -5.54 -13.38
C ASN A 58 7.85 -4.70 -12.92
N PRO A 59 9.03 -5.31 -12.66
CA PRO A 59 10.22 -4.58 -12.20
C PRO A 59 10.81 -3.63 -13.24
N GLU A 60 10.43 -3.73 -14.51
CA GLU A 60 10.88 -2.82 -15.57
C GLU A 60 10.20 -1.45 -15.50
N LEU A 61 9.13 -1.33 -14.70
CA LEU A 61 8.39 -0.09 -14.53
C LEU A 61 8.85 0.66 -13.28
N GLY A 62 9.16 1.94 -13.46
CA GLY A 62 9.45 2.86 -12.36
C GLY A 62 8.18 3.28 -11.62
N VAL A 63 8.11 2.94 -10.32
CA VAL A 63 6.95 3.21 -9.46
C VAL A 63 6.81 4.72 -9.21
N VAL A 64 7.90 5.37 -8.86
CA VAL A 64 7.96 6.82 -8.58
C VAL A 64 7.69 7.61 -9.85
N GLU A 65 8.26 7.20 -10.96
CA GLU A 65 8.10 7.83 -12.28
C GLU A 65 6.64 7.76 -12.75
N HIS A 66 5.97 6.64 -12.49
CA HIS A 66 4.54 6.48 -12.77
C HIS A 66 3.69 7.46 -11.93
N ASN A 67 3.96 7.58 -10.64
CA ASN A 67 3.27 8.53 -9.75
C ASN A 67 3.55 9.99 -10.15
N ASP A 68 4.79 10.33 -10.51
CA ASP A 68 5.17 11.66 -11.01
C ASP A 68 4.44 12.00 -12.31
N HIS A 69 4.33 11.03 -13.23
CA HIS A 69 3.59 11.20 -14.46
C HIS A 69 2.10 11.46 -14.18
N ALA A 70 1.48 10.65 -13.32
CA ALA A 70 0.08 10.84 -12.93
C ALA A 70 -0.17 12.25 -12.37
N ARG A 71 0.67 12.70 -11.43
CA ARG A 71 0.64 14.05 -10.85
C ARG A 71 0.75 15.15 -11.91
N ARG A 72 1.70 15.02 -12.84
CA ARG A 72 1.93 16.01 -13.90
C ARG A 72 0.69 16.26 -14.76
N TRP A 73 -0.16 15.25 -14.92
CA TRP A 73 -1.40 15.33 -15.68
C TRP A 73 -2.64 15.59 -14.81
N GLY A 74 -2.45 16.04 -13.56
CA GLY A 74 -3.55 16.46 -12.68
C GLY A 74 -4.28 15.32 -11.98
N ALA A 75 -3.74 14.10 -12.01
CA ALA A 75 -4.29 13.02 -11.18
C ALA A 75 -3.97 13.28 -9.70
N ASN A 76 -4.98 13.08 -8.85
CA ASN A 76 -4.86 13.18 -7.40
C ASN A 76 -5.09 11.83 -6.70
N ALA A 77 -5.42 10.76 -7.44
CA ALA A 77 -5.49 9.40 -6.93
C ALA A 77 -4.74 8.45 -7.87
N ASN A 78 -4.28 7.32 -7.35
CA ASN A 78 -3.68 6.26 -8.16
C ASN A 78 -4.23 4.89 -7.81
N ARG A 79 -4.26 3.99 -8.80
CA ARG A 79 -4.71 2.61 -8.68
C ARG A 79 -3.74 1.64 -9.33
N THR A 80 -3.40 0.57 -8.61
CA THR A 80 -2.70 -0.60 -9.17
C THR A 80 -3.32 -1.89 -8.65
N ALA A 81 -3.03 -3.03 -9.25
CA ALA A 81 -3.50 -4.31 -8.74
C ALA A 81 -2.47 -4.92 -7.78
N LEU A 82 -2.95 -5.37 -6.61
CA LEU A 82 -2.11 -6.11 -5.66
C LEU A 82 -1.77 -7.52 -6.17
N THR A 83 -2.49 -8.04 -7.16
CA THR A 83 -2.12 -9.28 -7.82
C THR A 83 -2.30 -9.10 -9.31
N ALA A 84 -1.26 -9.42 -10.09
CA ALA A 84 -1.35 -9.35 -11.54
C ALA A 84 -2.35 -10.41 -12.06
N PHE A 85 -3.20 -10.00 -13.00
CA PHE A 85 -4.08 -10.91 -13.76
C PHE A 85 -3.29 -11.88 -14.66
N CYS A 86 -2.06 -11.50 -15.03
CA CYS A 86 -1.20 -12.25 -15.93
C CYS A 86 -0.05 -12.88 -15.12
N HIS A 87 0.27 -14.16 -15.36
CA HIS A 87 1.33 -14.92 -14.68
C HIS A 87 2.78 -14.44 -14.94
N THR A 88 2.95 -13.21 -15.40
CA THR A 88 4.21 -12.61 -15.83
C THR A 88 4.62 -11.52 -14.86
N GLY A 89 5.82 -11.65 -14.28
CA GLY A 89 6.39 -10.69 -13.34
C GLY A 89 6.58 -11.27 -11.93
N LEU A 90 6.90 -10.36 -11.01
CA LEU A 90 6.95 -10.62 -9.58
C LEU A 90 5.56 -10.98 -9.06
N CYS A 91 5.53 -11.84 -8.05
CA CYS A 91 4.31 -12.29 -7.37
C CYS A 91 4.50 -12.09 -5.85
N PRO A 92 3.43 -11.96 -5.06
CA PRO A 92 3.54 -11.70 -3.62
C PRO A 92 4.26 -12.80 -2.83
N TRP A 93 4.26 -14.02 -3.35
CA TRP A 93 4.95 -15.18 -2.79
C TRP A 93 6.02 -15.71 -3.75
N GLU A 94 7.06 -16.32 -3.18
CA GLU A 94 8.07 -17.01 -3.95
C GLU A 94 7.50 -18.26 -4.65
N ARG A 95 8.05 -18.60 -5.83
CA ARG A 95 7.75 -19.85 -6.55
C ARG A 95 8.71 -20.96 -6.12
N THR A 96 8.69 -21.30 -4.84
CA THR A 96 9.56 -22.31 -4.20
C THR A 96 8.77 -23.41 -3.48
N GLY A 97 7.44 -23.44 -3.67
CA GLY A 97 6.55 -24.42 -3.03
C GLY A 97 6.64 -25.81 -3.66
N PRO A 98 6.23 -26.86 -2.92
CA PRO A 98 6.32 -28.24 -3.40
C PRO A 98 5.35 -28.52 -4.56
N GLY A 99 5.83 -29.31 -5.53
CA GLY A 99 5.06 -29.72 -6.70
C GLY A 99 5.05 -28.69 -7.84
N ARG A 100 4.40 -29.04 -8.94
CA ARG A 100 4.24 -28.16 -10.12
C ARG A 100 2.86 -27.50 -10.11
N ALA A 101 2.84 -26.23 -10.53
CA ALA A 101 1.62 -25.50 -10.87
C ALA A 101 1.20 -25.81 -12.32
N ASN A 102 0.03 -25.32 -12.73
CA ASN A 102 -0.53 -25.56 -14.07
C ASN A 102 0.34 -24.99 -15.20
N ASP A 103 1.21 -24.02 -14.91
CA ASP A 103 2.16 -23.45 -15.86
C ASP A 103 3.53 -24.17 -15.85
N GLY A 104 3.62 -25.31 -15.17
CA GLY A 104 4.83 -26.12 -15.09
C GLY A 104 5.90 -25.61 -14.13
N LYS A 105 5.79 -24.38 -13.60
CA LYS A 105 6.72 -23.84 -12.59
C LYS A 105 6.43 -24.46 -11.21
N PRO A 106 7.32 -24.31 -10.22
CA PRO A 106 6.98 -24.67 -8.84
C PRO A 106 5.72 -23.92 -8.38
N ARG A 107 4.99 -24.51 -7.42
CA ARG A 107 3.87 -23.82 -6.77
C ARG A 107 4.38 -22.62 -5.95
N PHE A 108 3.47 -21.72 -5.61
CA PHE A 108 3.78 -20.67 -4.64
C PHE A 108 4.06 -21.28 -3.26
N ASN A 109 5.08 -20.76 -2.59
CA ASN A 109 5.33 -21.03 -1.18
C ASN A 109 4.63 -19.96 -0.35
N LEU A 110 3.50 -20.29 0.27
CA LEU A 110 2.68 -19.32 1.01
C LEU A 110 3.31 -18.89 2.34
N ASP A 111 4.34 -19.59 2.80
CA ASP A 111 5.12 -19.24 3.99
C ASP A 111 6.28 -18.28 3.67
N ARG A 112 6.52 -17.98 2.38
CA ARG A 112 7.62 -17.13 1.93
C ARG A 112 7.14 -16.02 1.00
N PHE A 113 7.10 -14.80 1.53
CA PHE A 113 6.90 -13.61 0.73
C PHE A 113 8.05 -13.39 -0.25
N ASN A 114 7.73 -12.81 -1.40
CA ASN A 114 8.72 -12.30 -2.32
C ASN A 114 9.08 -10.86 -1.93
N GLU A 115 10.25 -10.66 -1.33
CA GLU A 115 10.69 -9.35 -0.82
C GLU A 115 10.66 -8.28 -1.92
N ALA A 116 11.21 -8.58 -3.11
CA ALA A 116 11.23 -7.63 -4.23
C ALA A 116 9.84 -7.17 -4.69
N TYR A 117 8.82 -8.03 -4.56
CA TYR A 117 7.43 -7.65 -4.83
C TYR A 117 6.93 -6.62 -3.81
N TRP A 118 7.14 -6.89 -2.53
CA TRP A 118 6.62 -6.06 -1.45
C TRP A 118 7.41 -4.77 -1.26
N GLU A 119 8.72 -4.75 -1.52
CA GLU A 119 9.52 -3.52 -1.57
C GLU A 119 8.93 -2.51 -2.56
N ARG A 120 8.54 -2.97 -3.75
CA ARG A 120 7.89 -2.13 -4.76
C ARG A 120 6.50 -1.67 -4.33
N ALA A 121 5.72 -2.54 -3.67
CA ALA A 121 4.41 -2.17 -3.13
C ALA A 121 4.55 -1.06 -2.05
N VAL A 122 5.53 -1.19 -1.17
CA VAL A 122 5.83 -0.18 -0.14
C VAL A 122 6.31 1.12 -0.79
N GLU A 123 7.20 1.06 -1.78
CA GLU A 123 7.66 2.24 -2.51
C GLU A 123 6.49 2.99 -3.17
N TYR A 124 5.56 2.25 -3.77
CA TYR A 124 4.37 2.83 -4.39
C TYR A 124 3.50 3.60 -3.40
N VAL A 125 3.18 2.97 -2.27
CA VAL A 125 2.34 3.56 -1.23
C VAL A 125 3.03 4.76 -0.59
N GLU A 126 4.30 4.61 -0.21
CA GLU A 126 5.04 5.69 0.46
C GLU A 126 5.24 6.90 -0.45
N ASP A 127 5.49 6.68 -1.74
CA ASP A 127 5.62 7.76 -2.70
C ASP A 127 4.28 8.46 -2.98
N ALA A 128 3.18 7.71 -3.17
CA ALA A 128 1.84 8.28 -3.32
C ALA A 128 1.41 9.09 -2.08
N ARG A 129 1.69 8.57 -0.88
CA ARG A 129 1.42 9.24 0.40
C ARG A 129 2.20 10.55 0.55
N LYS A 130 3.51 10.55 0.24
CA LYS A 130 4.32 11.79 0.20
C LYS A 130 3.76 12.81 -0.78
N LYS A 131 3.05 12.34 -1.80
CA LYS A 131 2.40 13.13 -2.82
C LYS A 131 0.95 13.54 -2.45
N GLY A 132 0.45 13.20 -1.26
CA GLY A 132 -0.91 13.52 -0.86
C GLY A 132 -1.97 12.93 -1.80
N MET A 133 -1.64 11.82 -2.45
CA MET A 133 -2.55 11.08 -3.31
C MET A 133 -3.12 9.91 -2.51
N PRO A 134 -4.44 9.76 -2.39
CA PRO A 134 -5.01 8.55 -1.83
C PRO A 134 -4.63 7.34 -2.70
N GLU A 135 -4.05 6.32 -2.08
CA GLU A 135 -3.81 5.03 -2.70
C GLU A 135 -5.11 4.21 -2.76
N LEU A 136 -5.47 3.74 -3.95
CA LEU A 136 -6.62 2.85 -4.16
C LEU A 136 -6.10 1.49 -4.64
N MET A 137 -5.94 0.56 -3.71
CA MET A 137 -5.63 -0.85 -4.02
C MET A 137 -6.94 -1.66 -3.91
N PRO A 138 -7.54 -2.09 -5.04
CA PRO A 138 -8.70 -2.98 -5.05
C PRO A 138 -8.32 -4.44 -4.71
#